data_AF-A0A0C9V0W2-F1
#
_entry.id   AF-A0A0C9V0W2-F1
#
_cell.length_a   1.000
_cell.length_b   1.000
_cell.length_c   1.000
_cell.angle_alpha   90.00
_cell.angle_beta   90.00
_cell.angle_gamma   90.00
#
_symmetry.space_group_name_H-M   'P 1'
#
loop_
_entity.id
_entity.type
_entity.pdbx_description
1 polymer ?
#
loop_
_entity_poly.entity_id
_entity_poly.type
_entity_poly.pdbx_seq_one_letter_code
_entity_poly.pdbx_strand_id
1 'polypeptide(L)'
;EMIPGIDPALMADLGQAVRRDPDALPPRNTLESVMNWLHRAVKGIGGGNALFAVKAGALTIILILPSFIKSSAAYAYKNKFVWAVFMGQLTLARFRGDTTFGLVARICSTFIGGIIGTVMWYISTGSGQGSPFGLAAVCFVCFPFFFFARLYWPVPPMTNLIIFVTSALVFGYSYEDTHLVVPSSPGWGIDVAWRRFVLVTVGVIAAGIFSFLPPSTTIRSYQRTTLATTSAELGSIYCSVVSFANTRREEDTSLIVQKLLAIRSKLKRSIVLKTNAIYEFSLRGRWPAKRYQRILELQLQISFLLSHLMSVVEQLEPAWAHAFLKRTRMLDADFQGDVLAVISLISSSLRTGNPLPQVTPCPLLDRFMVRHHGLNVIHEESADDFGLPKTLTLETLESLQYLTFCVGVSTAFSIVTRLDQLMVAVKELVGEQ
;
A
#
# COMPACT_ATOMS: atom_id res chain seq x y z
N GLU A 1 20.70 5.37 54.71
CA GLU A 1 20.47 3.92 54.80
C GLU A 1 19.51 3.51 53.70
N MET A 2 19.88 2.46 52.98
CA MET A 2 19.42 2.13 51.64
C MET A 2 18.67 0.81 51.74
N ILE A 3 17.40 0.79 51.33
CA ILE A 3 16.65 -0.46 51.17
C ILE A 3 17.20 -1.13 49.90
N PRO A 4 17.79 -2.32 49.97
CA PRO A 4 18.40 -2.98 48.82
C PRO A 4 17.31 -3.58 47.94
N GLY A 5 17.30 -3.26 46.64
CA GLY A 5 16.50 -3.98 45.64
C GLY A 5 15.86 -3.20 44.50
N ILE A 6 16.10 -1.90 44.33
CA ILE A 6 15.58 -1.16 43.18
C ILE A 6 16.73 -0.47 42.45
N ASP A 7 17.08 -1.02 41.29
CA ASP A 7 18.01 -0.38 40.35
C ASP A 7 17.41 0.95 39.86
N PRO A 8 18.16 2.07 39.92
CA PRO A 8 17.71 3.37 39.41
C PRO A 8 17.53 3.40 37.88
N ALA A 9 17.90 2.32 37.17
CA ALA A 9 17.61 2.12 35.75
C ALA A 9 16.10 1.93 35.45
N LEU A 10 15.29 1.54 36.43
CA LEU A 10 13.86 1.28 36.24
C LEU A 10 13.02 2.56 36.03
N MET A 11 13.55 3.74 36.38
CA MET A 11 12.91 5.01 36.01
C MET A 11 13.19 5.44 34.56
N ALA A 12 14.15 4.80 33.88
CA ALA A 12 14.34 4.92 32.42
C ALA A 12 13.57 3.83 31.63
N ASP A 13 12.79 2.97 32.32
CA ASP A 13 12.32 1.66 31.87
C ASP A 13 10.89 1.61 31.31
N LEU A 14 10.47 2.63 30.55
CA LEU A 14 9.38 2.38 29.60
C LEU A 14 9.90 1.84 28.26
N GLY A 15 11.21 1.95 27.99
CA GLY A 15 11.83 1.49 26.76
C GLY A 15 11.10 1.97 25.50
N GLN A 16 11.47 1.45 24.33
CA GLN A 16 10.57 1.51 23.20
C GLN A 16 9.60 0.33 23.32
N ALA A 17 8.30 0.57 23.10
CA ALA A 17 7.31 -0.51 23.06
C ALA A 17 7.62 -1.44 21.86
N VAL A 18 8.33 -2.53 22.11
CA VAL A 18 8.66 -3.54 21.10
C VAL A 18 7.56 -4.59 21.06
N ARG A 19 7.13 -4.95 19.85
CA ARG A 19 6.19 -6.06 19.64
C ARG A 19 6.79 -7.36 20.19
N ARG A 20 6.14 -7.97 21.18
CA ARG A 20 6.48 -9.28 21.75
C ARG A 20 5.39 -10.29 21.40
N ASP A 21 5.79 -11.56 21.28
CA ASP A 21 4.80 -12.64 21.19
C ASP A 21 4.14 -12.80 22.58
N PRO A 22 2.81 -12.72 22.69
CA PRO A 22 2.13 -12.78 23.98
C PRO A 22 2.15 -14.18 24.59
N ASP A 23 2.26 -15.21 23.75
CA ASP A 23 2.13 -16.61 24.16
C ASP A 23 3.48 -17.28 24.50
N ALA A 24 4.61 -16.62 24.23
CA ALA A 24 5.94 -17.19 24.43
C ALA A 24 6.95 -16.16 24.95
N LEU A 25 7.62 -16.50 26.05
CA LEU A 25 8.75 -15.74 26.58
C LEU A 25 10.01 -15.90 25.69
N PRO A 26 10.99 -14.97 25.78
CA PRO A 26 12.25 -15.12 25.06
C PRO A 26 12.98 -16.41 25.47
N PRO A 27 13.66 -17.09 24.52
CA PRO A 27 14.31 -18.36 24.77
C PRO A 27 15.44 -18.19 25.80
N ARG A 28 15.51 -19.09 26.78
CA ARG A 28 16.54 -19.11 27.83
C ARG A 28 17.70 -20.04 27.46
N ASN A 29 17.41 -21.13 26.76
CA ASN A 29 18.38 -22.18 26.44
C ASN A 29 18.71 -22.21 24.93
N THR A 30 19.86 -22.79 24.59
CA THR A 30 20.27 -22.99 23.18
C THR A 30 19.27 -23.85 22.40
N LEU A 31 18.70 -24.88 23.03
CA LEU A 31 17.63 -25.70 22.43
C LEU A 31 16.39 -24.85 22.12
N GLU A 32 15.93 -24.04 23.08
CA GLU A 32 14.78 -23.14 22.88
C GLU A 32 15.05 -22.11 21.79
N SER A 33 16.29 -21.62 21.67
CA SER A 33 16.70 -20.70 20.61
C SER A 33 16.63 -21.37 19.23
N VAL A 34 17.12 -22.61 19.11
CA VAL A 34 17.02 -23.40 17.88
C VAL A 34 15.56 -23.72 17.54
N MET A 35 14.76 -24.12 18.52
CA MET A 35 13.34 -24.44 18.30
C MET A 35 12.53 -23.17 17.94
N ASN A 36 12.84 -22.03 18.54
CA ASN A 36 12.24 -20.74 18.18
C ASN A 36 12.63 -20.31 16.77
N TRP A 37 13.89 -20.50 16.37
CA TRP A 37 14.33 -20.29 15.00
C TRP A 37 13.58 -21.20 14.02
N LEU A 38 13.45 -22.49 14.32
CA LEU A 38 12.71 -23.45 13.52
C LEU A 38 11.23 -23.09 13.43
N HIS A 39 10.61 -22.74 14.55
CA HIS A 39 9.22 -22.29 14.61
C HIS A 39 9.01 -21.05 13.73
N ARG A 40 9.90 -20.05 13.81
CA ARG A 40 9.85 -18.86 12.94
C ARG A 40 10.04 -19.21 11.47
N ALA A 41 10.93 -20.14 11.14
CA ALA A 41 11.14 -20.61 9.77
C ALA A 41 9.88 -21.31 9.22
N VAL A 42 9.30 -22.25 9.97
CA VAL A 42 8.08 -22.97 9.59
C VAL A 42 6.89 -22.02 9.48
N LYS A 43 6.71 -21.11 10.46
CA LYS A 43 5.68 -20.06 10.42
C LYS A 43 5.90 -19.10 9.24
N GLY A 44 7.15 -18.85 8.86
CA GLY A 44 7.54 -18.09 7.68
C GLY A 44 7.11 -18.74 6.36
N ILE A 45 7.18 -20.07 6.26
CA ILE A 45 6.67 -20.84 5.10
C ILE A 45 5.13 -20.76 5.02
N GLY A 46 4.45 -20.69 6.16
CA GLY A 46 3.01 -20.39 6.23
C GLY A 46 2.65 -18.94 5.86
N GLY A 47 3.63 -18.07 5.64
CA GLY A 47 3.42 -16.68 5.26
C GLY A 47 2.76 -16.56 3.88
N GLY A 48 1.90 -15.56 3.70
CA GLY A 48 1.15 -15.37 2.45
C GLY A 48 2.02 -15.21 1.19
N ASN A 49 3.28 -14.78 1.32
CA ASN A 49 4.23 -14.74 0.19
C ASN A 49 4.77 -16.13 -0.16
N ALA A 50 5.10 -16.95 0.83
CA ALA A 50 5.63 -18.30 0.61
C ALA A 50 4.54 -19.23 0.04
N LEU A 51 3.33 -19.17 0.60
CA LEU A 51 2.19 -19.88 0.06
C LEU A 51 1.84 -19.43 -1.37
N PHE A 52 1.99 -18.14 -1.69
CA PHE A 52 1.85 -17.65 -3.07
C PHE A 52 2.93 -18.22 -4.00
N ALA A 53 4.18 -18.32 -3.55
CA ALA A 53 5.27 -18.90 -4.34
C ALA A 53 5.03 -20.39 -4.64
N VAL A 54 4.57 -21.18 -3.65
CA VAL A 54 4.20 -22.58 -3.84
C VAL A 54 3.08 -22.72 -4.88
N LYS A 55 2.05 -21.88 -4.77
CA LYS A 55 0.93 -21.81 -5.71
C LYS A 55 1.39 -21.45 -7.14
N ALA A 56 2.30 -20.48 -7.27
CA ALA A 56 2.88 -20.10 -8.55
C ALA A 56 3.70 -21.22 -9.18
N GLY A 57 4.51 -21.91 -8.36
CA GLY A 57 5.27 -23.10 -8.77
C GLY A 57 4.36 -24.23 -9.26
N ALA A 58 3.29 -24.52 -8.53
CA ALA A 58 2.31 -25.53 -8.92
C ALA A 58 1.64 -25.18 -10.26
N LEU A 59 1.26 -23.92 -10.49
CA LEU A 59 0.72 -23.47 -11.77
C LEU A 59 1.73 -23.68 -12.92
N THR A 60 3.01 -23.34 -12.71
CA THR A 60 4.06 -23.57 -13.71
C THR A 60 4.17 -25.05 -14.07
N ILE A 61 4.22 -25.92 -13.05
CA ILE A 61 4.34 -27.37 -13.23
C ILE A 61 3.17 -27.90 -14.05
N ILE A 62 1.94 -27.49 -13.75
CA ILE A 62 0.74 -27.94 -14.47
C ILE A 62 0.74 -27.44 -15.91
N LEU A 63 1.10 -26.18 -16.16
CA LEU A 63 1.11 -25.60 -17.50
C LEU A 63 2.20 -26.18 -18.40
N ILE A 64 3.34 -26.61 -17.83
CA ILE A 64 4.45 -27.18 -18.60
C ILE A 64 4.34 -28.71 -18.79
N LEU A 65 3.52 -29.38 -17.99
CA LEU A 65 3.31 -30.83 -18.00
C LEU A 65 3.02 -31.41 -19.40
N PRO A 66 2.20 -30.77 -20.27
CA PRO A 66 1.98 -31.27 -21.64
C PRO A 66 3.25 -31.35 -22.51
N SER A 67 4.26 -30.53 -22.22
CA SER A 67 5.54 -30.55 -22.94
C SER A 67 6.45 -31.70 -22.52
N PHE A 68 6.26 -32.24 -21.31
CA PHE A 68 7.09 -33.33 -20.76
C PHE A 68 6.47 -34.72 -20.92
N ILE A 69 5.15 -34.83 -21.10
CA ILE A 69 4.50 -36.12 -21.37
C ILE A 69 4.70 -36.52 -22.83
N LYS A 70 5.29 -37.69 -23.08
CA LYS A 70 5.62 -38.20 -24.42
C LYS A 70 4.43 -38.19 -25.40
N SER A 71 3.22 -38.48 -24.93
CA SER A 71 2.01 -38.50 -25.78
C SER A 71 1.55 -37.10 -26.21
N SER A 72 1.75 -36.06 -25.39
CA SER A 72 1.32 -34.68 -25.68
C SER A 72 2.46 -33.76 -26.15
N ALA A 73 3.72 -34.17 -25.95
CA ALA A 73 4.90 -33.34 -26.22
C ALA A 73 4.96 -32.85 -27.68
N ALA A 74 4.72 -33.74 -28.65
CA ALA A 74 4.74 -33.37 -30.07
C ALA A 74 3.70 -32.26 -30.39
N TYR A 75 2.50 -32.35 -29.80
CA TYR A 75 1.46 -31.33 -29.95
C TYR A 75 1.83 -30.02 -29.22
N ALA A 76 2.42 -30.13 -28.03
CA ALA A 76 2.84 -28.99 -27.22
C ALA A 76 3.97 -28.18 -27.90
N TYR A 77 4.97 -28.85 -28.48
CA TYR A 77 6.04 -28.20 -29.23
C TYR A 77 5.50 -27.55 -30.50
N LYS A 78 4.72 -28.27 -31.32
CA LYS A 78 4.13 -27.74 -32.56
C LYS A 78 3.37 -26.43 -32.36
N ASN A 79 2.69 -26.30 -31.22
CA ASN A 79 1.92 -25.11 -30.88
C ASN A 79 2.68 -24.07 -30.03
N LYS A 80 3.92 -24.34 -29.60
CA LYS A 80 4.73 -23.48 -28.71
C LYS A 80 4.04 -23.20 -27.36
N PHE A 81 3.60 -24.26 -26.66
CA PHE A 81 2.92 -24.19 -25.36
C PHE A 81 3.63 -23.38 -24.28
N VAL A 82 4.94 -23.14 -24.42
CA VAL A 82 5.73 -22.27 -23.54
C VAL A 82 5.09 -20.88 -23.35
N TRP A 83 4.39 -20.34 -24.36
CA TRP A 83 3.69 -19.06 -24.23
C TRP A 83 2.54 -19.09 -23.24
N ALA A 84 1.85 -20.23 -23.08
CA ALA A 84 0.83 -20.38 -22.05
C ALA A 84 1.46 -20.34 -20.64
N VAL A 85 2.65 -20.94 -20.46
CA VAL A 85 3.41 -20.87 -19.20
C VAL A 85 3.80 -19.43 -18.88
N PHE A 86 4.40 -18.71 -19.84
CA PHE A 86 4.78 -17.31 -19.66
C PHE A 86 3.57 -16.44 -19.30
N MET A 87 2.46 -16.59 -20.02
CA MET A 87 1.27 -15.77 -19.77
C MET A 87 0.55 -16.16 -18.47
N GLY A 88 0.55 -17.44 -18.09
CA GLY A 88 0.02 -17.88 -16.80
C GLY A 88 0.79 -17.26 -15.63
N GLN A 89 2.12 -17.30 -15.68
CA GLN A 89 2.98 -16.72 -14.64
C GLN A 89 2.93 -15.20 -14.59
N LEU A 90 2.95 -14.55 -15.75
CA LEU A 90 2.78 -13.10 -15.82
C LEU A 90 1.42 -12.69 -15.22
N THR A 91 0.39 -13.55 -15.36
CA THR A 91 -0.97 -13.26 -14.91
C THR A 91 -1.25 -13.50 -13.45
N LEU A 92 -0.60 -14.49 -12.87
CA LEU A 92 -0.80 -14.83 -11.49
C LEU A 92 -0.29 -13.71 -10.57
N ALA A 93 -1.19 -13.10 -9.82
CA ALA A 93 -0.85 -12.11 -8.80
C ALA A 93 -1.27 -12.60 -7.42
N ARG A 94 -0.60 -12.08 -6.37
CA ARG A 94 -0.93 -12.41 -4.98
C ARG A 94 -2.38 -12.07 -4.63
N PHE A 95 -2.90 -10.99 -5.22
CA PHE A 95 -4.26 -10.55 -5.00
C PHE A 95 -5.20 -10.94 -6.14
N ARG A 96 -6.42 -11.33 -5.79
CA ARG A 96 -7.43 -11.78 -6.77
C ARG A 96 -7.88 -10.68 -7.72
N GLY A 97 -8.06 -9.46 -7.23
CA GLY A 97 -8.47 -8.32 -8.07
C GLY A 97 -7.42 -8.01 -9.15
N ASP A 98 -6.14 -8.08 -8.82
CA ASP A 98 -5.04 -7.88 -9.77
C ASP A 98 -5.02 -8.97 -10.84
N THR A 99 -5.26 -10.22 -10.44
CA THR A 99 -5.35 -11.35 -11.39
C THR A 99 -6.56 -11.20 -12.32
N THR A 100 -7.70 -10.75 -11.80
CA THR A 100 -8.96 -10.59 -12.57
C THR A 100 -8.87 -9.45 -13.56
N PHE A 101 -8.34 -8.29 -13.15
CA PHE A 101 -8.02 -7.19 -14.07
C PHE A 101 -7.03 -7.65 -15.14
N GLY A 102 -5.97 -8.34 -14.72
CA GLY A 102 -4.98 -8.92 -15.61
C GLY A 102 -5.58 -9.92 -16.62
N LEU A 103 -6.63 -10.65 -16.24
CA LEU A 103 -7.29 -11.60 -17.13
C LEU A 103 -7.96 -10.90 -18.31
N VAL A 104 -8.82 -9.93 -18.04
CA VAL A 104 -9.54 -9.18 -19.09
C VAL A 104 -8.56 -8.37 -19.94
N ALA A 105 -7.65 -7.65 -19.28
CA ALA A 105 -6.69 -6.79 -19.97
C ALA A 105 -5.77 -7.57 -20.92
N ARG A 106 -5.32 -8.78 -20.54
CA ARG A 106 -4.42 -9.60 -21.36
C ARG A 106 -5.11 -10.25 -22.54
N ILE A 107 -6.34 -10.72 -22.38
CA ILE A 107 -7.11 -11.30 -23.48
C ILE A 107 -7.35 -10.22 -24.55
N CYS A 108 -7.85 -9.04 -24.14
CA CYS A 108 -8.11 -7.94 -25.07
C CYS A 108 -6.83 -7.41 -25.74
N SER A 109 -5.76 -7.17 -24.95
CA SER A 109 -4.50 -6.65 -25.51
C SER A 109 -3.83 -7.62 -26.47
N THR A 110 -3.88 -8.93 -26.20
CA THR A 110 -3.31 -9.95 -27.08
C THR A 110 -4.11 -10.09 -28.36
N PHE A 111 -5.44 -10.01 -28.29
CA PHE A 111 -6.30 -10.02 -29.47
C PHE A 111 -6.00 -8.83 -30.39
N ILE A 112 -5.98 -7.61 -29.84
CA ILE A 112 -5.67 -6.38 -30.59
C ILE A 112 -4.25 -6.42 -31.16
N GLY A 113 -3.26 -6.78 -30.34
CA GLY A 113 -1.88 -6.90 -30.78
C GLY A 113 -1.69 -8.00 -31.85
N GLY A 114 -2.44 -9.10 -31.75
CA GLY A 114 -2.44 -10.16 -32.76
C GLY A 114 -2.96 -9.68 -34.11
N ILE A 115 -4.05 -8.91 -34.12
CA ILE A 115 -4.59 -8.30 -35.34
C ILE A 115 -3.59 -7.31 -35.93
N ILE A 116 -3.05 -6.39 -35.13
CA ILE A 116 -2.08 -5.40 -35.60
C ILE A 116 -0.85 -6.08 -36.20
N GLY A 117 -0.28 -7.08 -35.52
CA GLY A 117 0.86 -7.84 -36.04
C GLY A 117 0.54 -8.59 -37.34
N THR A 118 -0.67 -9.13 -37.45
CA THR A 118 -1.13 -9.81 -38.67
C THR A 118 -1.30 -8.83 -39.83
N VAL A 119 -1.86 -7.66 -39.58
CA VAL A 119 -2.00 -6.59 -40.58
C VAL A 119 -0.62 -6.12 -41.04
N MET A 120 0.31 -5.89 -40.12
CA MET A 120 1.70 -5.54 -40.47
C MET A 120 2.33 -6.60 -41.37
N TRP A 121 2.12 -7.89 -41.07
CA TRP A 121 2.65 -9.00 -41.87
C TRP A 121 2.09 -9.02 -43.30
N TYR A 122 0.77 -8.93 -43.47
CA TYR A 122 0.17 -8.98 -44.80
C TYR A 122 0.45 -7.72 -45.63
N ILE A 123 0.66 -6.56 -44.99
CA ILE A 123 1.10 -5.34 -45.69
C ILE A 123 2.56 -5.50 -46.18
N SER A 124 3.45 -6.12 -45.40
CA SER A 124 4.86 -6.26 -45.80
C SER A 124 5.09 -7.36 -46.84
N THR A 125 4.26 -8.40 -46.84
CA THR A 125 4.53 -9.64 -47.59
C THR A 125 3.48 -9.99 -48.65
N GLY A 126 2.28 -9.41 -48.58
CA GLY A 126 1.16 -9.80 -49.42
C GLY A 126 0.81 -11.28 -49.24
N SER A 127 0.76 -12.03 -50.35
CA SER A 127 0.59 -13.50 -50.35
C SER A 127 1.92 -14.26 -50.42
N GLY A 128 3.07 -13.57 -50.38
CA GLY A 128 4.39 -14.16 -50.52
C GLY A 128 5.03 -14.61 -49.20
N GLN A 129 6.27 -15.11 -49.29
CA GLN A 129 7.06 -15.57 -48.13
C GLN A 129 7.77 -14.43 -47.38
N GLY A 130 7.59 -13.18 -47.82
CA GLY A 130 8.09 -11.97 -47.18
C GLY A 130 9.50 -11.56 -47.59
N SER A 131 9.71 -10.26 -47.80
CA SER A 131 11.03 -9.70 -48.13
C SER A 131 11.57 -8.88 -46.95
N PRO A 132 12.89 -8.92 -46.69
CA PRO A 132 13.51 -8.11 -45.63
C PRO A 132 13.21 -6.61 -45.78
N PHE A 133 13.19 -6.11 -47.01
CA PHE A 133 12.93 -4.71 -47.32
C PHE A 133 11.48 -4.30 -47.03
N GLY A 134 10.50 -5.15 -47.39
CA GLY A 134 9.10 -4.93 -47.05
C GLY A 134 8.86 -4.91 -45.54
N LEU A 135 9.54 -5.81 -44.81
CA LEU A 135 9.48 -5.81 -43.35
C LEU A 135 10.09 -4.55 -42.75
N ALA A 136 11.27 -4.12 -43.24
CA ALA A 136 11.94 -2.92 -42.77
C ALA A 136 11.08 -1.66 -43.00
N ALA A 137 10.44 -1.54 -44.16
CA ALA A 137 9.57 -0.42 -44.48
C ALA A 137 8.36 -0.34 -43.54
N VAL A 138 7.69 -1.46 -43.27
CA VAL A 138 6.54 -1.51 -42.35
C VAL A 138 6.96 -1.19 -40.92
N CYS A 139 8.10 -1.72 -40.45
CA CYS A 139 8.65 -1.38 -39.13
C CYS A 139 9.00 0.10 -39.02
N PHE A 140 9.62 0.69 -40.05
CA PHE A 140 9.99 2.11 -40.06
C PHE A 140 8.77 3.02 -39.89
N VAL A 141 7.66 2.68 -40.53
CA VAL A 141 6.41 3.45 -40.39
C VAL A 141 5.73 3.17 -39.04
N CYS A 142 5.59 1.91 -38.64
CA CYS A 142 4.76 1.55 -37.48
C CYS A 142 5.44 1.82 -36.12
N PHE A 143 6.75 1.59 -36.00
CA PHE A 143 7.43 1.65 -34.72
C PHE A 143 7.46 3.04 -34.07
N PRO A 144 7.67 4.15 -34.80
CA PRO A 144 7.56 5.49 -34.21
C PRO A 144 6.20 5.72 -33.52
N PHE A 145 5.10 5.29 -34.15
CA PHE A 145 3.77 5.37 -33.53
C PHE A 145 3.63 4.43 -32.33
N PHE A 146 4.19 3.21 -32.39
CA PHE A 146 4.18 2.30 -31.25
C PHE A 146 4.93 2.87 -30.05
N PHE A 147 6.10 3.47 -30.27
CA PHE A 147 6.87 4.11 -29.20
C PHE A 147 6.14 5.34 -28.64
N PHE A 148 5.54 6.17 -29.49
CA PHE A 148 4.75 7.31 -29.05
C PHE A 148 3.54 6.88 -28.21
N ALA A 149 2.75 5.93 -28.72
CA ALA A 149 1.61 5.39 -27.99
C ALA A 149 2.04 4.63 -26.72
N ARG A 150 3.19 3.96 -26.72
CA ARG A 150 3.73 3.33 -25.51
C ARG A 150 4.03 4.37 -24.42
N LEU A 151 4.58 5.53 -24.78
CA LEU A 151 5.06 6.52 -23.84
C LEU A 151 3.95 7.45 -23.31
N TYR A 152 3.02 7.86 -24.17
CA TYR A 152 2.06 8.91 -23.85
C TYR A 152 0.62 8.42 -23.64
N TRP A 153 0.28 7.18 -24.00
CA TRP A 153 -1.09 6.69 -23.88
C TRP A 153 -1.45 6.38 -22.41
N PRO A 154 -2.54 6.93 -21.85
CA PRO A 154 -2.92 6.80 -20.44
C PRO A 154 -3.59 5.46 -20.11
N VAL A 155 -3.06 4.36 -20.65
CA VAL A 155 -3.49 2.98 -20.39
C VAL A 155 -2.49 2.35 -19.42
N PRO A 156 -2.93 1.42 -18.53
CA PRO A 156 -2.03 0.70 -17.66
C PRO A 156 -0.81 0.15 -18.42
N PRO A 157 0.42 0.41 -17.95
CA PRO A 157 1.64 0.21 -18.73
C PRO A 157 1.82 -1.25 -19.16
N MET A 158 1.36 -2.19 -18.34
CA MET A 158 1.39 -3.63 -18.67
C MET A 158 0.48 -3.97 -19.85
N THR A 159 -0.74 -3.43 -19.92
CA THR A 159 -1.66 -3.67 -21.04
C THR A 159 -1.08 -3.10 -22.33
N ASN A 160 -0.53 -1.88 -22.25
CA ASN A 160 0.08 -1.19 -23.38
C ASN A 160 1.27 -1.97 -23.95
N LEU A 161 2.15 -2.47 -23.06
CA LEU A 161 3.30 -3.29 -23.42
C LEU A 161 2.88 -4.57 -24.16
N ILE A 162 1.85 -5.27 -23.69
CA ILE A 162 1.43 -6.55 -24.26
C ILE A 162 0.89 -6.39 -25.70
N ILE A 163 0.18 -5.29 -26.01
CA ILE A 163 -0.31 -5.02 -27.37
C ILE A 163 0.87 -4.95 -28.35
N PHE A 164 1.85 -4.09 -28.07
CA PHE A 164 2.96 -3.85 -28.99
C PHE A 164 3.94 -5.02 -29.05
N VAL A 165 4.23 -5.66 -27.90
CA VAL A 165 5.09 -6.86 -27.87
C VAL A 165 4.43 -8.01 -28.61
N THR A 166 3.11 -8.19 -28.48
CA THR A 166 2.38 -9.21 -29.25
C THR A 166 2.42 -8.91 -30.74
N SER A 167 2.23 -7.65 -31.14
CA SER A 167 2.30 -7.23 -32.55
C SER A 167 3.67 -7.54 -33.15
N ALA A 168 4.74 -7.15 -32.46
CA ALA A 168 6.11 -7.38 -32.89
C ALA A 168 6.46 -8.88 -32.97
N LEU A 169 5.97 -9.69 -32.01
CA LEU A 169 6.25 -11.12 -32.01
C LEU A 169 5.46 -11.88 -33.08
N VAL A 170 4.21 -11.52 -33.36
CA VAL A 170 3.47 -12.10 -34.50
C VAL A 170 4.18 -11.80 -35.81
N PHE A 171 4.63 -10.55 -35.97
CA PHE A 171 5.36 -10.11 -37.15
C PHE A 171 6.71 -10.82 -37.30
N GLY A 172 7.50 -10.89 -36.22
CA GLY A 172 8.82 -11.54 -36.22
C GLY A 172 8.76 -13.04 -36.42
N TYR A 173 7.87 -13.75 -35.70
CA TYR A 173 7.73 -15.20 -35.86
C TYR A 173 7.22 -15.61 -37.23
N SER A 174 6.39 -14.79 -37.88
CA SER A 174 5.94 -15.06 -39.25
C SER A 174 7.11 -15.03 -40.24
N TYR A 175 8.08 -14.15 -40.03
CA TYR A 175 9.31 -14.12 -40.84
C TYR A 175 10.26 -15.27 -40.50
N GLU A 176 10.41 -15.58 -39.21
CA GLU A 176 11.24 -16.70 -38.75
C GLU A 176 10.74 -18.03 -39.33
N ASP A 177 9.44 -18.31 -39.25
CA ASP A 177 8.84 -19.57 -39.71
C ASP A 177 8.86 -19.74 -41.24
N THR A 178 9.00 -18.65 -42.00
CA THR A 178 9.12 -18.69 -43.47
C THR A 178 10.55 -18.92 -43.94
N HIS A 179 11.55 -18.48 -43.17
CA HIS A 179 12.97 -18.50 -43.58
C HIS A 179 13.81 -19.55 -42.84
N LEU A 180 13.40 -19.95 -41.64
CA LEU A 180 14.06 -21.00 -40.86
C LEU A 180 13.21 -22.26 -40.89
N VAL A 181 13.80 -23.35 -41.39
CA VAL A 181 13.17 -24.67 -41.34
C VAL A 181 13.34 -25.24 -39.93
N VAL A 182 12.45 -24.85 -39.03
CA VAL A 182 12.36 -25.41 -37.68
C VAL A 182 11.37 -26.58 -37.72
N PRO A 183 11.64 -27.72 -37.04
CA PRO A 183 10.73 -28.89 -37.00
C PRO A 183 9.32 -28.59 -36.44
N SER A 184 9.09 -27.39 -35.94
CA SER A 184 7.90 -26.94 -35.25
C SER A 184 7.60 -25.49 -35.66
N SER A 185 7.17 -25.29 -36.91
CA SER A 185 6.66 -24.01 -37.40
C SER A 185 5.14 -23.89 -37.17
N PRO A 186 4.68 -23.00 -36.28
CA PRO A 186 3.26 -22.70 -36.10
C PRO A 186 2.56 -22.11 -37.34
N GLY A 187 3.29 -21.53 -38.29
CA GLY A 187 2.77 -21.01 -39.56
C GLY A 187 3.19 -19.56 -39.81
N TRP A 188 2.40 -18.77 -40.53
CA TRP A 188 2.68 -17.33 -40.70
C TRP A 188 1.39 -16.51 -40.63
N GLY A 189 1.52 -15.23 -40.29
CA GLY A 189 0.41 -14.28 -40.24
C GLY A 189 -0.67 -14.69 -39.23
N ILE A 190 -1.89 -14.93 -39.73
CA ILE A 190 -3.06 -15.20 -38.89
C ILE A 190 -2.92 -16.50 -38.08
N ASP A 191 -2.24 -17.51 -38.60
CA ASP A 191 -2.05 -18.78 -37.89
C ASP A 191 -1.21 -18.61 -36.62
N VAL A 192 -0.16 -17.78 -36.71
CA VAL A 192 0.70 -17.43 -35.56
C VAL A 192 -0.09 -16.61 -34.54
N ALA A 193 -0.85 -15.61 -35.00
CA ALA A 193 -1.68 -14.77 -34.14
C ALA A 193 -2.75 -15.58 -33.41
N TRP A 194 -3.42 -16.50 -34.10
CA TRP A 194 -4.46 -17.36 -33.54
C TRP A 194 -3.91 -18.31 -32.48
N ARG A 195 -2.84 -19.07 -32.79
CA ARG A 195 -2.22 -19.98 -31.83
C ARG A 195 -1.74 -19.23 -30.58
N ARG A 196 -1.16 -18.05 -30.78
CA ARG A 196 -0.73 -17.19 -29.68
C ARG A 196 -1.93 -16.75 -28.82
N PHE A 197 -3.00 -16.27 -29.43
CA PHE A 197 -4.21 -15.87 -28.72
C PHE A 197 -4.80 -17.01 -27.87
N VAL A 198 -4.89 -18.22 -28.43
CA VAL A 198 -5.38 -19.40 -27.72
C VAL A 198 -4.48 -19.73 -26.53
N LEU A 199 -3.15 -19.79 -26.71
CA LEU A 199 -2.22 -20.10 -25.62
C LEU A 199 -2.24 -19.05 -24.51
N VAL A 200 -2.32 -17.77 -24.87
CA VAL A 200 -2.47 -16.69 -23.90
C VAL A 200 -3.77 -16.88 -23.11
N THR A 201 -4.88 -17.16 -23.80
CA THR A 201 -6.18 -17.36 -23.16
C THR A 201 -6.15 -18.55 -22.20
N VAL A 202 -5.54 -19.67 -22.59
CA VAL A 202 -5.36 -20.85 -21.72
C VAL A 202 -4.53 -20.50 -20.49
N GLY A 203 -3.36 -19.85 -20.65
CA GLY A 203 -2.50 -19.47 -19.53
C GLY A 203 -3.18 -18.49 -18.57
N VAL A 204 -3.87 -17.50 -19.11
CA VAL A 204 -4.62 -16.49 -18.36
C VAL A 204 -5.79 -17.11 -17.60
N ILE A 205 -6.58 -17.99 -18.23
CA ILE A 205 -7.68 -18.70 -17.58
C ILE A 205 -7.15 -19.62 -16.47
N ALA A 206 -6.06 -20.35 -16.72
CA ALA A 206 -5.44 -21.20 -15.71
C ALA A 206 -4.99 -20.38 -14.48
N ALA A 207 -4.39 -19.20 -14.70
CA ALA A 207 -4.06 -18.27 -13.62
C ALA A 207 -5.31 -17.74 -12.89
N GLY A 208 -6.40 -17.48 -13.62
CA GLY A 208 -7.69 -17.10 -13.06
C GLY A 208 -8.27 -18.18 -12.14
N ILE A 209 -8.29 -19.44 -12.59
CA ILE A 209 -8.71 -20.59 -11.79
C ILE A 209 -7.83 -20.72 -10.55
N PHE A 210 -6.50 -20.66 -10.73
CA PHE A 210 -5.56 -20.70 -9.61
C PHE A 210 -5.80 -19.56 -8.63
N SER A 211 -6.20 -18.37 -9.08
CA SER A 211 -6.50 -17.23 -8.20
C SER A 211 -7.54 -17.54 -7.11
N PHE A 212 -8.48 -18.46 -7.38
CA PHE A 212 -9.47 -18.91 -6.39
C PHE A 212 -8.92 -19.87 -5.34
N LEU A 213 -7.83 -20.60 -5.65
CA LEU A 213 -7.21 -21.54 -4.71
C LEU A 213 -6.57 -20.81 -3.52
N PRO A 214 -6.65 -21.37 -2.30
CA PRO A 214 -5.98 -20.82 -1.12
C PRO A 214 -4.46 -20.71 -1.33
N PRO A 215 -3.77 -19.69 -0.78
CA PRO A 215 -4.30 -18.52 -0.07
C PRO A 215 -4.95 -17.52 -1.04
N SER A 216 -6.16 -17.08 -0.71
CA SER A 216 -6.92 -16.10 -1.49
C SER A 216 -7.10 -14.82 -0.69
N THR A 217 -6.03 -14.03 -0.54
CA THR A 217 -6.14 -12.72 0.10
C THR A 217 -6.84 -11.73 -0.83
N THR A 218 -7.94 -11.15 -0.35
CA THR A 218 -8.70 -10.12 -1.08
C THR A 218 -8.00 -8.77 -0.96
N ILE A 219 -8.07 -7.95 -2.03
CA ILE A 219 -7.54 -6.59 -1.98
C ILE A 219 -8.33 -5.80 -0.94
N ARG A 220 -9.64 -6.05 -0.83
CA ARG A 220 -10.54 -5.36 0.10
C ARG A 220 -10.17 -5.60 1.57
N SER A 221 -9.88 -6.86 1.95
CA SER A 221 -9.43 -7.15 3.32
C SER A 221 -8.03 -6.59 3.55
N TYR A 222 -7.14 -6.68 2.56
CA TYR A 222 -5.80 -6.10 2.66
C TYR A 222 -5.83 -4.58 2.83
N GLN A 223 -6.71 -3.89 2.10
CA GLN A 223 -6.94 -2.45 2.21
C GLN A 223 -7.39 -2.08 3.62
N ARG A 224 -8.39 -2.79 4.16
CA ARG A 224 -8.89 -2.58 5.51
C ARG A 224 -7.79 -2.79 6.57
N THR A 225 -7.05 -3.90 6.49
CA THR A 225 -5.94 -4.17 7.42
C THR A 225 -4.81 -3.16 7.28
N THR A 226 -4.52 -2.70 6.06
CA THR A 226 -3.54 -1.63 5.81
C THR A 226 -3.97 -0.34 6.52
N LEU A 227 -5.21 0.09 6.35
CA LEU A 227 -5.75 1.27 7.04
C LEU A 227 -5.74 1.12 8.57
N ALA A 228 -6.01 -0.08 9.09
CA ALA A 228 -5.88 -0.36 10.51
C ALA A 228 -4.43 -0.17 11.00
N THR A 229 -3.45 -0.69 10.24
CA THR A 229 -2.03 -0.58 10.60
C THR A 229 -1.54 0.87 10.52
N THR A 230 -1.94 1.63 9.51
CA THR A 230 -1.56 3.03 9.37
C THR A 230 -2.20 3.89 10.46
N SER A 231 -3.42 3.60 10.90
CA SER A 231 -4.00 4.29 12.08
C SER A 231 -3.16 4.08 13.34
N ALA A 232 -2.73 2.84 13.63
CA ALA A 232 -1.88 2.57 14.80
C ALA A 232 -0.49 3.21 14.69
N GLU A 233 0.12 3.17 13.50
CA GLU A 233 1.40 3.81 13.22
C GLU A 233 1.29 5.34 13.37
N LEU A 234 0.19 5.96 12.93
CA LEU A 234 -0.09 7.39 13.14
C LEU A 234 -0.18 7.74 14.64
N GLY A 235 -0.81 6.89 15.46
CA GLY A 235 -0.83 7.05 16.91
C GLY A 235 0.56 7.01 17.54
N SER A 236 1.40 6.06 17.12
CA SER A 236 2.79 5.98 17.57
C SER A 236 3.59 7.23 17.18
N ILE A 237 3.41 7.74 15.96
CA ILE A 237 4.06 8.98 15.52
C ILE A 237 3.56 10.17 16.32
N TYR A 238 2.26 10.27 16.56
CA TYR A 238 1.68 11.32 17.40
C TYR A 238 2.33 11.33 18.80
N CYS A 239 2.47 10.17 19.46
CA CYS A 239 3.20 10.06 20.72
C CYS A 239 4.66 10.53 20.59
N SER A 240 5.35 10.16 19.51
CA SER A 240 6.74 10.59 19.27
C SER A 240 6.84 12.12 19.08
N VAL A 241 5.89 12.75 18.38
CA VAL A 241 5.87 14.21 18.19
C VAL A 241 5.58 14.94 19.51
N VAL A 242 4.61 14.45 20.29
CA VAL A 242 4.31 15.02 21.62
C VAL A 242 5.49 14.83 22.58
N SER A 243 6.13 13.66 22.54
CA SER A 243 7.34 13.38 23.34
C SER A 243 8.50 14.29 22.93
N PHE A 244 8.71 14.52 21.63
CA PHE A 244 9.73 15.43 21.12
C PHE A 244 9.48 16.87 21.58
N ALA A 245 8.21 17.29 21.63
CA ALA A 245 7.84 18.61 22.13
C ALA A 245 8.15 18.79 23.63
N ASN A 246 8.12 17.71 24.41
CA ASN A 246 8.44 17.73 25.84
C ASN A 246 9.94 17.57 26.12
N THR A 247 10.62 16.68 25.41
CA THR A 247 12.03 16.35 25.59
C THR A 247 12.73 16.43 24.24
N ARG A 248 13.30 17.59 23.92
CA ARG A 248 13.98 17.84 22.63
C ARG A 248 15.25 17.01 22.54
N ARG A 249 15.27 16.03 21.64
CA ARG A 249 16.47 15.27 21.26
C ARG A 249 16.61 15.30 19.75
N GLU A 250 17.76 15.74 19.25
CA GLU A 250 17.99 15.91 17.81
C GLU A 250 17.88 14.60 17.02
N GLU A 251 18.27 13.46 17.62
CA GLU A 251 18.19 12.14 16.99
C GLU A 251 16.74 11.73 16.64
N ASP A 252 15.75 12.18 17.42
CA ASP A 252 14.35 11.82 17.26
C ASP A 252 13.70 12.46 16.01
N THR A 253 14.19 13.62 15.57
CA THR A 253 13.63 14.34 14.40
C THR A 253 13.74 13.52 13.13
N SER A 254 14.93 12.98 12.86
CA SER A 254 15.20 12.18 11.66
C SER A 254 14.33 10.92 11.62
N LEU A 255 14.15 10.26 12.77
CA LEU A 255 13.34 9.05 12.91
C LEU A 255 11.85 9.33 12.69
N ILE A 256 11.33 10.42 13.25
CA ILE A 256 9.92 10.83 13.09
C ILE A 256 9.62 11.15 11.63
N VAL A 257 10.50 11.90 10.95
CA VAL A 257 10.35 12.24 9.53
C VAL A 257 10.34 10.98 8.66
N GLN A 258 11.26 10.04 8.90
CA GLN A 258 11.29 8.76 8.20
C GLN A 258 10.00 7.96 8.39
N LYS A 259 9.48 7.88 9.61
CA LYS A 259 8.19 7.20 9.90
C LYS A 259 7.02 7.87 9.16
N LEU A 260 6.96 9.20 9.12
CA LEU A 260 5.93 9.96 8.41
C LEU A 260 5.97 9.72 6.90
N LEU A 261 7.17 9.72 6.29
CA LEU A 261 7.37 9.38 4.88
C LEU A 261 6.97 7.94 4.57
N ALA A 262 7.30 7.00 5.46
CA ALA A 262 6.91 5.59 5.34
C ALA A 262 5.39 5.43 5.35
N ILE A 263 4.66 6.07 6.27
CA ILE A 263 3.19 6.02 6.29
C ILE A 263 2.61 6.64 5.01
N ARG A 264 3.09 7.81 4.58
CA ARG A 264 2.59 8.47 3.36
C ARG A 264 2.80 7.62 2.12
N SER A 265 3.96 6.97 1.98
CA SER A 265 4.23 6.08 0.85
C SER A 265 3.30 4.86 0.88
N LYS A 266 3.05 4.28 2.05
CA LYS A 266 2.11 3.17 2.26
C LYS A 266 0.66 3.57 1.93
N LEU A 267 0.21 4.75 2.34
CA LEU A 267 -1.10 5.30 2.00
C LEU A 267 -1.24 5.57 0.50
N LYS A 268 -0.23 6.18 -0.14
CA LYS A 268 -0.22 6.40 -1.60
C LYS A 268 -0.26 5.09 -2.38
N ARG A 269 0.50 4.07 -1.95
CA ARG A 269 0.45 2.73 -2.56
C ARG A 269 -0.94 2.10 -2.43
N SER A 270 -1.61 2.32 -1.30
CA SER A 270 -2.96 1.84 -1.04
C SER A 270 -4.00 2.48 -1.99
N ILE A 271 -3.81 3.74 -2.44
CA ILE A 271 -4.63 4.36 -3.48
C ILE A 271 -4.53 3.59 -4.81
N VAL A 272 -3.30 3.23 -5.23
CA VAL A 272 -3.08 2.48 -6.48
C VAL A 272 -3.72 1.09 -6.45
N LEU A 273 -3.58 0.38 -5.33
CA LEU A 273 -4.21 -0.94 -5.13
C LEU A 273 -5.75 -0.87 -5.18
N LYS A 274 -6.33 0.25 -4.75
CA LYS A 274 -7.80 0.47 -4.78
C LYS A 274 -8.37 0.37 -6.18
N THR A 275 -7.65 0.87 -7.19
CA THR A 275 -8.10 0.85 -8.59
C THR A 275 -8.43 -0.57 -9.05
N ASN A 276 -7.64 -1.56 -8.59
CA ASN A 276 -7.82 -2.95 -8.95
C ASN A 276 -8.89 -3.65 -8.09
N ALA A 277 -9.27 -3.09 -6.94
CA ALA A 277 -10.30 -3.65 -6.07
C ALA A 277 -11.72 -3.59 -6.67
N ILE A 278 -11.94 -2.71 -7.65
CA ILE A 278 -13.20 -2.59 -8.40
C ILE A 278 -13.43 -3.84 -9.26
N TYR A 279 -12.36 -4.40 -9.82
CA TYR A 279 -12.41 -5.61 -10.66
C TYR A 279 -12.55 -6.91 -9.85
N GLU A 280 -12.48 -6.86 -8.51
CA GLU A 280 -12.69 -8.05 -7.69
C GLU A 280 -14.18 -8.42 -7.67
N PHE A 281 -14.51 -9.60 -8.20
CA PHE A 281 -15.88 -10.11 -8.24
C PHE A 281 -16.46 -10.24 -6.82
N SER A 282 -17.64 -9.65 -6.59
CA SER A 282 -18.28 -9.59 -5.27
C SER A 282 -19.61 -10.31 -5.26
N LEU A 283 -19.67 -11.48 -4.59
CA LEU A 283 -20.92 -12.20 -4.37
C LEU A 283 -21.75 -11.63 -3.21
N ARG A 284 -21.11 -10.90 -2.26
CA ARG A 284 -21.73 -10.40 -1.02
C ARG A 284 -22.32 -8.98 -1.14
N GLY A 285 -22.26 -8.36 -2.31
CA GLY A 285 -22.79 -7.00 -2.53
C GLY A 285 -21.71 -5.95 -2.89
N ARG A 286 -22.14 -4.70 -3.02
CA ARG A 286 -21.29 -3.59 -3.46
C ARG A 286 -20.28 -3.21 -2.38
N TRP A 287 -19.02 -3.01 -2.79
CA TRP A 287 -17.96 -2.58 -1.87
C TRP A 287 -18.03 -1.06 -1.64
N PRO A 288 -17.99 -0.57 -0.39
CA PRO A 288 -18.14 0.85 -0.09
C PRO A 288 -16.85 1.66 -0.37
N ALA A 289 -16.49 1.79 -1.65
CA ALA A 289 -15.24 2.44 -2.08
C ALA A 289 -15.09 3.89 -1.58
N LYS A 290 -16.21 4.64 -1.49
CA LYS A 290 -16.22 6.03 -1.01
C LYS A 290 -15.86 6.13 0.48
N ARG A 291 -16.36 5.23 1.32
CA ARG A 291 -16.07 5.21 2.77
C ARG A 291 -14.59 4.91 3.04
N TYR A 292 -14.04 3.91 2.34
CA TYR A 292 -12.61 3.61 2.41
C TYR A 292 -11.73 4.77 1.92
N GLN A 293 -12.15 5.45 0.85
CA GLN A 293 -11.45 6.63 0.34
C GLN A 293 -11.42 7.75 1.39
N ARG A 294 -12.56 8.01 2.05
CA ARG A 294 -12.66 9.02 3.09
C ARG A 294 -11.70 8.77 4.25
N ILE A 295 -11.62 7.53 4.73
CA ILE A 295 -10.68 7.14 5.79
C ILE A 295 -9.22 7.37 5.35
N LEU A 296 -8.89 6.97 4.12
CA LEU A 296 -7.54 7.16 3.58
C LEU A 296 -7.16 8.65 3.50
N GLU A 297 -8.06 9.49 3.00
CA GLU A 297 -7.86 10.94 2.92
C GLU A 297 -7.65 11.57 4.29
N LEU A 298 -8.46 11.18 5.28
CA LEU A 298 -8.33 11.65 6.65
C LEU A 298 -7.00 11.23 7.28
N GLN A 299 -6.56 9.97 7.11
CA GLN A 299 -5.24 9.51 7.56
C GLN A 299 -4.09 10.28 6.90
N LEU A 300 -4.22 10.58 5.60
CA LEU A 300 -3.22 11.34 4.85
C LEU A 300 -3.14 12.78 5.37
N GLN A 301 -4.28 13.43 5.61
CA GLN A 301 -4.38 14.75 6.22
C GLN A 301 -3.77 14.78 7.63
N ILE A 302 -4.09 13.80 8.49
CA ILE A 302 -3.48 13.68 9.83
C ILE A 302 -1.96 13.56 9.71
N SER A 303 -1.45 12.77 8.76
CA SER A 303 0.00 12.67 8.54
C SER A 303 0.64 14.02 8.17
N PHE A 304 -0.04 14.85 7.39
CA PHE A 304 0.45 16.20 7.03
C PHE A 304 0.41 17.13 8.23
N LEU A 305 -0.68 17.11 9.00
CA LEU A 305 -0.80 17.89 10.22
C LEU A 305 0.25 17.50 11.27
N LEU A 306 0.59 16.21 11.40
CA LEU A 306 1.66 15.75 12.29
C LEU A 306 3.05 16.25 11.85
N SER A 307 3.35 16.31 10.55
CA SER A 307 4.57 16.97 10.07
C SER A 307 4.58 18.46 10.38
N HIS A 308 3.43 19.13 10.20
CA HIS A 308 3.34 20.55 10.48
C HIS A 308 3.54 20.83 11.96
N LEU A 309 2.91 20.03 12.83
CA LEU A 309 3.09 20.11 14.27
C LEU A 309 4.55 19.91 14.67
N MET A 310 5.23 18.92 14.09
CA MET A 310 6.66 18.68 14.33
C MET A 310 7.50 19.92 13.95
N SER A 311 7.26 20.48 12.77
CA SER A 311 7.99 21.68 12.30
C SER A 311 7.73 22.91 13.17
N VAL A 312 6.50 23.07 13.68
CA VAL A 312 6.16 24.16 14.60
C VAL A 312 6.90 23.99 15.93
N VAL A 313 6.88 22.78 16.49
CA VAL A 313 7.56 22.46 17.76
C VAL A 313 9.08 22.67 17.66
N GLU A 314 9.68 22.38 16.51
CA GLU A 314 11.10 22.60 16.24
C GLU A 314 11.47 24.10 16.24
N GLN A 315 10.59 24.96 15.72
CA GLN A 315 10.81 26.41 15.64
C GLN A 315 10.49 27.16 16.95
N LEU A 316 9.61 26.61 17.78
CA LEU A 316 9.27 27.22 19.07
C LEU A 316 10.48 27.20 20.00
N GLU A 317 10.63 28.24 20.83
CA GLU A 317 11.56 28.18 21.96
C GLU A 317 11.04 27.25 23.07
N PRO A 318 11.91 26.73 23.97
CA PRO A 318 11.50 25.79 25.01
C PRO A 318 10.35 26.28 25.90
N ALA A 319 10.38 27.56 26.30
CA ALA A 319 9.34 28.19 27.11
C ALA A 319 7.98 28.19 26.37
N TRP A 320 7.99 28.62 25.10
CA TRP A 320 6.79 28.64 24.26
C TRP A 320 6.27 27.24 23.92
N ALA A 321 7.15 26.25 23.74
CA ALA A 321 6.75 24.87 23.53
C ALA A 321 6.08 24.27 24.78
N HIS A 322 6.58 24.57 25.98
CA HIS A 322 5.95 24.13 27.22
C HIS A 322 4.57 24.78 27.40
N ALA A 323 4.46 26.10 27.17
CA ALA A 323 3.19 26.81 27.17
C ALA A 323 2.22 26.27 26.12
N PHE A 324 2.71 25.92 24.93
CA PHE A 324 1.93 25.31 23.86
C PHE A 324 1.33 23.97 24.29
N LEU A 325 2.15 23.07 24.86
CA LEU A 325 1.67 21.76 25.28
C LEU A 325 0.69 21.85 26.46
N LYS A 326 0.92 22.79 27.38
CA LYS A 326 0.00 23.05 28.50
C LYS A 326 -1.32 23.60 27.99
N ARG A 327 -1.29 24.57 27.07
CA ARG A 327 -2.49 25.16 26.46
C ARG A 327 -3.29 24.13 25.68
N THR A 328 -2.65 23.31 24.86
CA THR A 328 -3.32 22.29 24.03
C THR A 328 -3.71 21.02 24.80
N ARG A 329 -3.52 21.00 26.13
CA ARG A 329 -3.71 19.81 26.99
C ARG A 329 -2.89 18.59 26.56
N MET A 330 -1.88 18.77 25.72
CA MET A 330 -1.04 17.68 25.22
C MET A 330 -0.12 17.11 26.33
N LEU A 331 0.04 17.82 27.45
CA LEU A 331 0.68 17.29 28.67
C LEU A 331 -0.30 16.55 29.62
N ASP A 332 -1.60 16.66 29.38
CA ASP A 332 -2.61 16.11 30.29
C ASP A 332 -2.78 14.60 30.05
N ALA A 333 -2.56 13.79 31.08
CA ALA A 333 -2.60 12.33 30.98
C ALA A 333 -3.99 11.82 30.57
N ASP A 334 -5.06 12.45 31.08
CA ASP A 334 -6.44 12.07 30.76
C ASP A 334 -6.74 12.28 29.27
N PHE A 335 -6.38 13.45 28.75
CA PHE A 335 -6.60 13.78 27.34
C PHE A 335 -5.76 12.92 26.40
N GLN A 336 -4.49 12.66 26.76
CA GLN A 336 -3.63 11.74 26.00
C GLN A 336 -4.21 10.32 25.98
N GLY A 337 -4.74 9.86 27.12
CA GLY A 337 -5.44 8.58 27.23
C GLY A 337 -6.63 8.49 26.27
N ASP A 338 -7.44 9.54 26.19
CA ASP A 338 -8.59 9.60 25.28
C ASP A 338 -8.18 9.57 23.80
N VAL A 339 -7.17 10.36 23.41
CA VAL A 339 -6.66 10.38 22.03
C VAL A 339 -6.14 9.00 21.63
N LEU A 340 -5.37 8.34 22.49
CA LEU A 340 -4.83 7.01 22.22
C LEU A 340 -5.93 5.94 22.22
N ALA A 341 -6.93 6.06 23.08
CA ALA A 341 -8.10 5.19 23.08
C ALA A 341 -8.85 5.29 21.74
N VAL A 342 -9.09 6.49 21.22
CA VAL A 342 -9.75 6.69 19.91
C VAL A 342 -8.93 6.06 18.77
N ILE A 343 -7.62 6.31 18.72
CA ILE A 343 -6.76 5.73 17.67
C ILE A 343 -6.72 4.19 17.77
N SER A 344 -6.67 3.65 18.99
CA SER A 344 -6.69 2.20 19.23
C SER A 344 -8.02 1.57 18.83
N LEU A 345 -9.15 2.20 19.17
CA LEU A 345 -10.49 1.77 18.77
C LEU A 345 -10.65 1.77 17.25
N ILE A 346 -10.19 2.83 16.56
CA ILE A 346 -10.16 2.90 15.10
C ILE A 346 -9.32 1.77 14.50
N SER A 347 -8.10 1.57 15.00
CA SER A 347 -7.21 0.53 14.49
C SER A 347 -7.80 -0.88 14.71
N SER A 348 -8.32 -1.14 15.90
CA SER A 348 -8.87 -2.45 16.28
C SER A 348 -10.17 -2.77 15.52
N SER A 349 -11.11 -1.82 15.42
CA SER A 349 -12.35 -1.98 14.64
C SER A 349 -12.07 -2.19 13.16
N LEU A 350 -11.14 -1.43 12.57
CA LEU A 350 -10.70 -1.67 11.20
C LEU A 350 -10.04 -3.04 11.05
N ARG A 351 -9.21 -3.49 12.00
CA ARG A 351 -8.50 -4.78 11.91
C ARG A 351 -9.43 -5.98 12.06
N THR A 352 -10.36 -5.93 13.00
CA THR A 352 -11.31 -7.02 13.29
C THR A 352 -12.52 -7.00 12.37
N GLY A 353 -12.97 -5.80 11.97
CA GLY A 353 -14.24 -5.59 11.27
C GLY A 353 -15.43 -5.54 12.23
N ASN A 354 -15.19 -5.51 13.53
CA ASN A 354 -16.23 -5.40 14.55
C ASN A 354 -16.72 -3.95 14.65
N PRO A 355 -17.99 -3.75 15.02
CA PRO A 355 -18.53 -2.41 15.26
C PRO A 355 -17.78 -1.72 16.40
N LEU A 356 -17.76 -0.39 16.34
CA LEU A 356 -17.24 0.42 17.44
C LEU A 356 -18.24 0.38 18.62
N PRO A 357 -17.78 0.50 19.87
CA PRO A 357 -18.67 0.66 21.01
C PRO A 357 -19.52 1.94 20.89
N GLN A 358 -20.75 1.90 21.41
CA GLN A 358 -21.66 3.06 21.41
C GLN A 358 -21.11 4.25 22.18
N VAL A 359 -20.49 3.97 23.33
CA VAL A 359 -19.85 4.99 24.16
C VAL A 359 -18.37 5.06 23.77
N THR A 360 -17.98 6.19 23.17
CA THR A 360 -16.61 6.47 22.77
C THR A 360 -16.14 7.77 23.43
N PRO A 361 -14.83 7.96 23.63
CA PRO A 361 -14.30 9.23 24.16
C PRO A 361 -14.60 10.44 23.26
N CYS A 362 -14.91 10.20 21.98
CA CYS A 362 -15.33 11.23 21.03
C CYS A 362 -16.67 11.88 21.39
N PRO A 363 -16.86 13.19 21.11
CA PRO A 363 -15.93 14.07 20.39
C PRO A 363 -14.73 14.50 21.27
N LEU A 364 -13.52 14.26 20.78
CA LEU A 364 -12.28 14.71 21.41
C LEU A 364 -12.20 16.23 21.43
N LEU A 365 -12.84 16.89 20.47
CA LEU A 365 -12.91 18.35 20.40
C LEU A 365 -13.55 18.96 21.65
N ASP A 366 -14.63 18.36 22.17
CA ASP A 366 -15.28 18.87 23.38
C ASP A 366 -14.31 18.81 24.57
N ARG A 367 -13.64 17.67 24.74
CA ARG A 367 -12.60 17.47 25.76
C ARG A 367 -11.41 18.42 25.58
N PHE A 368 -11.00 18.69 24.35
CA PHE A 368 -9.97 19.68 24.04
C PHE A 368 -10.38 21.08 24.50
N MET A 369 -11.67 21.43 24.36
CA MET A 369 -12.21 22.76 24.69
C MET A 369 -12.59 22.99 26.16
N VAL A 370 -12.69 21.95 27.00
CA VAL A 370 -13.11 22.08 28.43
C VAL A 370 -12.34 23.14 29.22
N ARG A 371 -11.03 23.34 28.97
CA ARG A 371 -10.21 24.33 29.67
C ARG A 371 -10.11 25.69 28.96
N HIS A 372 -10.82 25.90 27.85
CA HIS A 372 -10.67 27.07 26.98
C HIS A 372 -11.75 28.13 27.21
N HIS A 373 -11.49 29.08 28.12
CA HIS A 373 -12.27 30.32 28.23
C HIS A 373 -11.31 31.51 28.49
N GLY A 374 -11.28 32.52 27.60
CA GLY A 374 -10.64 33.81 27.85
C GLY A 374 -9.70 34.36 26.75
N LEU A 375 -9.35 35.64 26.89
CA LEU A 375 -8.35 36.37 26.06
C LEU A 375 -6.89 36.15 26.54
N ASN A 376 -6.69 35.36 27.59
CA ASN A 376 -5.37 35.14 28.18
C ASN A 376 -4.50 34.26 27.27
N VAL A 377 -3.23 34.65 27.10
CA VAL A 377 -2.26 33.93 26.26
C VAL A 377 -1.84 32.61 26.93
N ILE A 378 -1.76 32.61 28.27
CA ILE A 378 -1.40 31.49 29.14
C ILE A 378 -2.42 31.42 30.29
N HIS A 379 -2.69 30.22 30.82
CA HIS A 379 -3.62 30.04 31.94
C HIS A 379 -3.03 30.65 33.23
N GLU A 380 -3.84 31.39 34.01
CA GLU A 380 -3.36 32.11 35.22
C GLU A 380 -2.79 31.19 36.31
N GLU A 381 -3.09 29.88 36.26
CA GLU A 381 -2.62 28.88 37.22
C GLU A 381 -1.22 28.27 36.92
N SER A 382 -0.45 28.78 35.94
CA SER A 382 0.99 28.42 35.84
C SER A 382 1.82 29.15 36.88
N ALA A 383 2.18 28.45 37.96
CA ALA A 383 3.19 28.93 38.90
C ALA A 383 4.59 29.14 38.26
N ASP A 384 4.89 28.42 37.17
CA ASP A 384 6.13 28.52 36.40
C ASP A 384 5.92 29.27 35.07
N ASP A 385 5.68 30.58 35.16
CA ASP A 385 5.68 31.43 33.97
C ASP A 385 7.13 31.76 33.65
N PHE A 386 7.70 31.09 32.65
CA PHE A 386 9.04 31.31 32.09
C PHE A 386 9.25 32.72 31.48
N GLY A 387 8.75 33.78 32.11
CA GLY A 387 8.79 35.17 31.64
C GLY A 387 7.85 35.47 30.47
N LEU A 388 6.89 34.58 30.18
CA LEU A 388 6.02 34.70 29.02
C LEU A 388 4.89 35.73 29.24
N PRO A 389 4.48 36.46 28.18
CA PRO A 389 3.43 37.46 28.27
C PRO A 389 2.06 36.83 28.55
N LYS A 390 1.36 37.37 29.57
CA LYS A 390 0.05 36.87 30.03
C LYS A 390 -1.12 37.43 29.23
N THR A 391 -1.00 38.70 28.83
CA THR A 391 -2.03 39.47 28.12
C THR A 391 -1.63 39.70 26.67
N LEU A 392 -2.63 39.72 25.79
CA LEU A 392 -2.47 40.12 24.38
C LEU A 392 -2.14 41.62 24.29
N THR A 393 -0.87 41.96 24.05
CA THR A 393 -0.43 43.32 23.68
C THR A 393 -0.03 43.37 22.20
N LEU A 394 0.07 44.57 21.62
CA LEU A 394 0.49 44.73 20.21
C LEU A 394 1.87 44.10 19.96
N GLU A 395 2.81 44.27 20.89
CA GLU A 395 4.14 43.66 20.82
C GLU A 395 4.09 42.12 20.81
N THR A 396 3.16 41.52 21.57
CA THR A 396 2.98 40.05 21.55
C THR A 396 2.46 39.55 20.20
N LEU A 397 1.58 40.32 19.56
CA LEU A 397 1.02 39.98 18.25
C LEU A 397 2.07 40.05 17.13
N GLU A 398 3.02 40.98 17.24
CA GLU A 398 4.13 41.12 16.28
C GLU A 398 5.24 40.07 16.50
N SER A 399 5.28 39.41 17.66
CA SER A 399 6.31 38.43 17.95
C SER A 399 6.17 37.15 17.11
N LEU A 400 7.26 36.76 16.44
CA LEU A 400 7.30 35.56 15.60
C LEU A 400 6.98 34.29 16.40
N GLN A 401 7.47 34.20 17.65
CA GLN A 401 7.23 33.06 18.53
C GLN A 401 5.73 32.90 18.87
N TYR A 402 5.01 34.00 19.12
CA TYR A 402 3.58 33.95 19.37
C TYR A 402 2.79 33.56 18.12
N LEU A 403 3.19 34.04 16.94
CA LEU A 403 2.58 33.63 15.67
C LEU A 403 2.75 32.13 15.42
N THR A 404 3.98 31.60 15.59
CA THR A 404 4.29 30.18 15.48
C THR A 404 3.51 29.36 16.52
N PHE A 405 3.35 29.88 17.74
CA PHE A 405 2.52 29.27 18.78
C PHE A 405 1.05 29.18 18.37
N CYS A 406 0.48 30.25 17.81
CA CYS A 406 -0.91 30.26 17.32
C CYS A 406 -1.12 29.24 16.19
N VAL A 407 -0.15 29.14 15.27
CA VAL A 407 -0.15 28.12 14.22
C VAL A 407 -0.10 26.71 14.82
N GLY A 408 0.70 26.50 15.88
CA GLY A 408 0.74 25.25 16.64
C GLY A 408 -0.61 24.88 17.24
N VAL A 409 -1.27 25.81 17.94
CA VAL A 409 -2.59 25.59 18.56
C VAL A 409 -3.63 25.25 17.50
N SER A 410 -3.65 25.99 16.38
CA SER A 410 -4.55 25.71 15.24
C SER A 410 -4.28 24.34 14.61
N THR A 411 -3.01 23.93 14.53
CA THR A 411 -2.61 22.61 14.02
C THR A 411 -3.06 21.50 14.97
N ALA A 412 -2.88 21.67 16.29
CA ALA A 412 -3.36 20.72 17.29
C ALA A 412 -4.89 20.55 17.24
N PHE A 413 -5.63 21.65 17.18
CA PHE A 413 -7.08 21.65 16.99
C PHE A 413 -7.50 20.91 15.71
N SER A 414 -6.77 21.14 14.62
CA SER A 414 -7.01 20.45 13.34
C SER A 414 -6.76 18.95 13.43
N ILE A 415 -5.72 18.50 14.16
CA ILE A 415 -5.44 17.07 14.38
C ILE A 415 -6.60 16.43 15.14
N VAL A 416 -7.03 17.02 16.25
CA VAL A 416 -8.13 16.52 17.08
C VAL A 416 -9.43 16.41 16.28
N THR A 417 -9.77 17.47 15.53
CA THR A 417 -10.96 17.48 14.66
C THR A 417 -10.90 16.40 13.58
N ARG A 418 -9.72 16.15 13.00
CA ARG A 418 -9.55 15.09 11.98
C ARG A 418 -9.61 13.69 12.57
N LEU A 419 -9.17 13.50 13.81
CA LEU A 419 -9.34 12.24 14.54
C LEU A 419 -10.82 11.94 14.82
N ASP A 420 -11.59 12.94 15.24
CA ASP A 420 -13.04 12.80 15.42
C ASP A 420 -13.74 12.44 14.10
N GLN A 421 -13.40 13.14 13.01
CA GLN A 421 -13.93 12.80 11.68
C GLN A 421 -13.50 11.40 11.21
N LEU A 422 -12.30 10.97 11.56
CA LEU A 422 -11.81 9.63 11.26
C LEU A 422 -12.61 8.57 12.03
N MET A 423 -12.92 8.82 13.31
CA MET A 423 -13.77 7.95 14.11
C MET A 423 -15.16 7.81 13.49
N VAL A 424 -15.80 8.91 13.11
CA VAL A 424 -17.11 8.90 12.44
C VAL A 424 -17.06 8.14 11.11
N ALA A 425 -16.05 8.38 10.27
CA ALA A 425 -15.89 7.68 9.00
C ALA A 425 -15.70 6.16 9.19
N VAL A 426 -15.09 5.74 10.30
CA VAL A 426 -14.93 4.32 10.65
C VAL A 426 -16.24 3.75 11.19
N LYS A 427 -16.98 4.48 12.04
CA LYS A 427 -18.33 4.12 12.51
C LYS A 427 -19.26 3.82 11.34
N GLU A 428 -19.29 4.71 10.35
CA GLU A 428 -20.05 4.51 9.11
C GLU A 428 -19.62 3.25 8.33
N LEU A 429 -18.36 2.83 8.43
CA LEU A 429 -17.85 1.67 7.73
C LEU A 429 -18.18 0.36 8.46
N VAL A 430 -18.05 0.31 9.80
CA VAL A 430 -18.21 -0.93 10.59
C VAL A 430 -19.60 -1.13 11.19
N GLY A 431 -20.51 -0.16 11.05
CA GLY A 431 -21.94 -0.41 11.23
C GLY A 431 -22.61 0.22 12.45
N GLU A 432 -22.15 1.38 12.93
CA GLU A 432 -23.06 2.27 13.65
C GLU A 432 -23.82 3.09 12.60
N GLN A 433 -25.15 2.90 12.53
CA GLN A 433 -26.06 3.77 11.77
C GLN A 433 -26.44 4.98 12.62
#